data_AF-D0YY07-F1
#
_entry.id   AF-D0YY07-F1
#
_cell.length_a   1.000
_cell.length_b   1.000
_cell.length_c   1.000
_cell.angle_alpha   90.00
_cell.angle_beta   90.00
_cell.angle_gamma   90.00
#
_symmetry.space_group_name_H-M   'P 1'
#
loop_
_entity.id
_entity.type
_entity.pdbx_description
1 polymer ?
#
loop_
_entity_poly.entity_id
_entity_poly.type
_entity_poly.pdbx_seq_one_letter_code
_entity_poly.pdbx_strand_id
1 'polypeptide(L)'
;MRITQIEMAKKLGLTQLEFSDILRGSKTIESGFVNDFCNRLGVDPVLTLPSLRQKAVAGMPGSVMLKNTITLDGTVQNVTFSGNQVVIEYEHNIKA
;
A
#
# COMPACT_ATOMS: atom_id res chain seq x y z
N MET A 1 20.34 -0.51 12.76
CA MET A 1 19.77 0.85 12.84
C MET A 1 18.87 0.93 14.08
N ARG A 2 18.96 1.98 14.90
CA ARG A 2 18.02 2.22 16.02
C ARG A 2 17.06 3.32 15.57
N ILE A 3 15.76 3.05 15.61
CA ILE A 3 14.69 3.99 15.27
C ILE A 3 13.63 3.91 16.36
N THR A 4 13.08 5.05 16.77
CA THR A 4 11.97 5.07 17.73
C THR A 4 10.66 4.71 17.04
N GLN A 5 9.66 4.25 17.80
CA GLN A 5 8.33 3.98 17.25
C GLN A 5 7.69 5.23 16.63
N ILE A 6 7.90 6.40 17.23
CA ILE A 6 7.37 7.68 16.73
C ILE A 6 8.01 8.03 15.39
N GLU A 7 9.32 7.91 15.25
CA GLU A 7 10.02 8.16 13.98
C GLU A 7 9.61 7.17 12.91
N MET A 8 9.42 5.90 13.26
CA MET A 8 8.97 4.89 12.31
C MET A 8 7.56 5.19 11.78
N ALA A 9 6.63 5.53 12.68
CA ALA A 9 5.27 5.92 12.33
C ALA A 9 5.26 7.12 11.37
N LYS A 10 6.02 8.19 11.70
CA LYS A 10 6.16 9.38 10.86
C LYS A 10 6.68 9.05 9.46
N LYS A 11 7.75 8.26 9.38
CA LYS A 11 8.27 7.85 8.08
C LYS A 11 7.17 7.12 7.30
N LEU A 12 6.30 6.32 7.97
CA LEU A 12 5.30 5.42 7.33
C LEU A 12 4.04 6.19 6.89
N GLY A 13 3.97 7.49 7.14
CA GLY A 13 2.76 8.27 6.90
C GLY A 13 1.62 7.91 7.86
N LEU A 14 1.93 7.28 8.99
CA LEU A 14 0.96 6.84 9.99
C LEU A 14 1.01 7.72 11.24
N THR A 15 -0.11 7.83 11.94
CA THR A 15 -0.10 8.34 13.30
C THR A 15 0.55 7.33 14.25
N GLN A 16 1.03 7.79 15.40
CA GLN A 16 1.60 6.91 16.42
C GLN A 16 0.58 5.87 16.92
N LEU A 17 -0.70 6.29 17.05
CA LEU A 17 -1.77 5.41 17.50
C LEU A 17 -2.01 4.27 16.50
N GLU A 18 -2.13 4.59 15.21
CA GLU A 18 -2.30 3.58 14.16
C GLU A 18 -1.13 2.61 14.11
N PHE A 19 0.10 3.12 14.22
CA PHE A 19 1.27 2.27 14.26
C PHE A 19 1.27 1.35 15.49
N SER A 20 0.90 1.85 16.66
CA SER A 20 0.77 1.05 17.89
C SER A 20 -0.32 -0.01 17.76
N ASP A 21 -1.46 0.32 17.14
CA ASP A 21 -2.55 -0.62 16.90
C ASP A 21 -2.10 -1.79 16.01
N ILE A 22 -1.38 -1.47 14.93
CA ILE A 22 -0.80 -2.48 14.03
C ILE A 22 0.18 -3.38 14.79
N LEU A 23 1.09 -2.81 15.58
CA LEU A 23 2.08 -3.60 16.36
C LEU A 23 1.44 -4.47 17.44
N ARG A 24 0.30 -4.05 18.00
CA ARG A 24 -0.46 -4.84 18.99
C ARG A 24 -1.35 -5.90 18.35
N GLY A 25 -1.49 -5.90 17.02
CA GLY A 25 -2.37 -6.79 16.29
C GLY A 25 -3.86 -6.43 16.44
N SER A 26 -4.19 -5.19 16.82
CA SER A 26 -5.59 -4.73 16.89
C SER A 26 -6.15 -4.34 15.51
N LYS A 27 -5.29 -4.27 14.48
CA LYS A 27 -5.67 -4.09 13.07
C LYS A 27 -5.08 -5.20 12.20
N THR A 28 -5.79 -5.56 11.13
CA THR A 28 -5.27 -6.44 10.08
C THR A 28 -4.03 -5.80 9.44
N ILE A 29 -2.96 -6.57 9.34
CA ILE A 29 -1.70 -6.10 8.75
C ILE A 29 -1.78 -6.23 7.23
N GLU A 30 -1.68 -5.10 6.54
CA GLU A 30 -1.64 -5.06 5.07
C GLU A 30 -0.25 -5.39 4.52
N SER A 31 -0.20 -5.97 3.31
CA SER A 31 1.06 -6.32 2.65
C SER A 31 1.94 -5.09 2.35
N GLY A 32 1.33 -3.95 2.00
CA GLY A 32 2.03 -2.69 1.78
C GLY A 32 2.78 -2.23 3.03
N PHE A 33 2.10 -2.25 4.19
CA PHE A 33 2.72 -1.94 5.48
C PHE A 33 3.92 -2.85 5.77
N VAL A 34 3.78 -4.17 5.55
CA VAL A 34 4.86 -5.13 5.82
C VAL A 34 6.09 -4.82 4.98
N ASN A 35 5.93 -4.57 3.69
CA ASN A 35 7.03 -4.25 2.80
C ASN A 35 7.74 -2.96 3.22
N ASP A 36 6.99 -1.88 3.45
CA ASP A 36 7.57 -0.60 3.83
C ASP A 36 8.26 -0.65 5.20
N PHE A 37 7.64 -1.33 6.17
CA PHE A 37 8.18 -1.51 7.50
C PHE A 37 9.49 -2.31 7.47
N CYS A 38 9.52 -3.46 6.78
CA CYS A 38 10.72 -4.29 6.63
C CYS A 38 11.84 -3.55 5.89
N ASN A 39 11.52 -2.82 4.81
CA ASN A 39 12.48 -2.01 4.06
C ASN A 39 13.21 -1.00 4.95
N ARG A 40 12.51 -0.38 5.91
CA ARG A 40 13.10 0.63 6.82
C ARG A 40 13.91 0.03 7.95
N LEU A 41 13.63 -1.22 8.30
CA LEU A 41 14.48 -1.99 9.20
C LEU A 41 15.69 -2.57 8.47
N GLY A 42 15.72 -2.52 7.13
CA GLY A 42 16.78 -3.07 6.31
C GLY A 42 16.75 -4.60 6.28
N VAL A 43 15.56 -5.20 6.36
CA VAL A 43 15.37 -6.65 6.36
C VAL A 43 14.44 -7.08 5.25
N ASP A 44 14.66 -8.28 4.71
CA ASP A 44 13.77 -8.87 3.72
C ASP A 44 12.54 -9.48 4.42
N PRO A 45 11.31 -9.07 4.06
CA PRO A 45 10.08 -9.58 4.67
C PRO A 45 9.89 -11.09 4.48
N VAL A 46 10.28 -11.67 3.34
CA VAL A 46 10.18 -13.12 3.06
C VAL A 46 11.17 -13.92 3.89
N LEU A 47 12.37 -13.38 4.14
CA LEU A 47 13.37 -14.04 4.98
C LEU A 47 13.09 -13.89 6.48
N THR A 48 12.41 -12.81 6.87
CA THR A 48 12.17 -12.46 8.28
C THR A 48 10.84 -12.99 8.79
N LEU A 49 9.79 -12.97 7.98
CA LEU A 49 8.43 -13.36 8.40
C LEU A 49 8.12 -14.81 7.97
N PRO A 50 7.95 -15.75 8.92
CA PRO A 50 7.70 -17.16 8.60
C PRO A 50 6.45 -17.38 7.75
N SER A 51 5.40 -16.59 7.94
CA SER A 51 4.15 -16.68 7.19
C SER A 51 4.33 -16.31 5.71
N LEU A 52 5.20 -15.34 5.40
CA LEU A 52 5.53 -14.98 4.02
C LEU A 52 6.47 -16.00 3.38
N ARG A 53 7.43 -16.53 4.14
CA ARG A 53 8.30 -17.62 3.67
C ARG A 53 7.50 -18.85 3.28
N GLN A 54 6.51 -19.23 4.09
CA GLN A 54 5.61 -20.35 3.79
C GLN A 54 4.82 -20.09 2.50
N LYS A 55 4.31 -18.86 2.30
CA LYS A 55 3.63 -18.48 1.04
C LYS A 55 4.56 -18.50 -0.18
N ALA A 56 5.82 -18.10 -0.03
CA ALA A 56 6.81 -18.14 -1.09
C ALA A 56 7.16 -19.59 -1.49
N VAL A 57 7.33 -20.48 -0.50
CA VAL A 57 7.61 -21.90 -0.71
C VAL A 57 6.40 -22.66 -1.27
N ALA A 58 5.18 -22.28 -0.86
CA ALA A 58 3.94 -22.88 -1.34
C ALA A 58 3.56 -22.48 -2.78
N GLY A 59 4.36 -21.64 -3.43
CA GLY A 59 4.04 -21.02 -4.71
C GLY A 59 3.07 -19.86 -4.51
N MET A 60 3.49 -18.64 -4.85
CA MET A 60 2.58 -17.49 -4.90
C MET A 60 1.41 -17.83 -5.84
N PRO A 61 0.14 -17.55 -5.49
CA PRO A 61 -0.92 -17.55 -6.49
C PRO A 61 -0.50 -16.56 -7.58
N GLY A 62 -0.36 -17.05 -8.82
CA GLY A 62 0.32 -16.38 -9.94
C GLY A 62 -0.36 -15.10 -10.47
N SER A 63 -1.23 -14.47 -9.68
CA SER A 63 -1.85 -13.19 -9.98
C SER A 63 -2.38 -12.55 -8.69
N VAL A 64 -2.03 -11.28 -8.46
CA VAL A 64 -2.61 -10.45 -7.39
C VAL A 64 -3.53 -9.44 -8.07
N MET A 65 -4.81 -9.43 -7.71
CA MET A 65 -5.77 -8.46 -8.23
C MET A 65 -5.56 -7.11 -7.55
N LEU A 66 -5.16 -6.10 -8.33
CA LEU A 66 -5.01 -4.71 -7.87
C LEU A 66 -6.27 -3.92 -8.24
N LYS A 67 -6.76 -3.09 -7.31
CA LYS A 67 -7.89 -2.17 -7.53
C LYS A 67 -7.44 -0.74 -7.23
N ASN A 68 -7.56 0.13 -8.23
CA ASN A 68 -7.35 1.56 -8.06
C ASN A 68 -8.72 2.26 -8.01
N THR A 69 -8.90 3.14 -7.02
CA THR A 69 -10.08 4.02 -6.91
C THR A 69 -9.57 5.45 -7.00
N ILE A 70 -10.11 6.23 -7.94
CA ILE A 70 -9.68 7.60 -8.19
C ILE A 70 -10.93 8.49 -8.12
N THR A 71 -10.85 9.58 -7.36
CA THR A 71 -11.88 10.62 -7.30
C THR A 71 -11.43 11.78 -8.18
N LEU A 72 -12.30 12.21 -9.09
CA LEU A 72 -12.04 13.30 -10.02
C LEU A 72 -12.91 14.50 -9.68
N ASP A 73 -12.35 15.69 -9.77
CA ASP A 73 -13.08 16.95 -9.62
C ASP A 73 -13.70 17.34 -10.96
N GLY A 74 -14.69 16.58 -11.41
CA GLY A 74 -15.33 16.78 -12.70
C GLY A 74 -16.26 15.64 -13.09
N THR A 75 -16.92 15.78 -14.24
CA THR A 75 -17.77 14.73 -14.80
C THR A 75 -16.95 13.89 -15.77
N VAL A 76 -16.85 12.59 -15.51
CA VAL A 76 -16.16 11.65 -16.41
C VAL A 76 -16.95 11.57 -17.72
N GLN A 77 -16.28 11.91 -18.82
CA GLN A 77 -16.84 11.85 -20.16
C GLN A 77 -16.52 10.51 -20.83
N ASN A 78 -15.29 10.00 -20.61
CA ASN A 78 -14.83 8.78 -21.26
C ASN A 78 -13.75 8.07 -20.44
N VAL A 79 -13.73 6.74 -20.52
CA VAL A 79 -12.69 5.89 -19.92
C VAL A 79 -12.24 4.88 -20.97
N THR A 80 -10.96 4.94 -21.33
CA THR A 80 -10.38 4.01 -22.31
C THR A 80 -9.12 3.34 -21.77
N PHE A 81 -8.77 2.20 -22.36
CA PHE A 81 -7.56 1.46 -22.03
C PHE A 81 -6.57 1.56 -23.20
N SER A 82 -5.35 1.98 -22.91
CA SER A 82 -4.24 1.99 -23.87
C SER A 82 -3.10 1.13 -23.31
N GLY A 83 -3.07 -0.14 -23.74
CA GLY A 83 -2.15 -1.14 -23.21
C GLY A 83 -2.34 -1.36 -21.70
N ASN A 84 -1.38 -0.91 -20.90
CA ASN A 84 -1.40 -0.98 -19.44
C ASN A 84 -1.88 0.31 -18.75
N GLN A 85 -2.36 1.30 -19.51
CA GLN A 85 -2.80 2.59 -19.00
C GLN A 85 -4.33 2.70 -19.04
N VAL A 86 -4.88 3.31 -17.98
CA VAL A 86 -6.28 3.77 -17.96
C VAL A 86 -6.28 5.27 -18.25
N VAL A 87 -6.89 5.67 -19.35
CA VAL A 87 -7.04 7.07 -19.75
C VAL A 87 -8.46 7.52 -19.37
N ILE A 88 -8.55 8.50 -18.48
CA ILE A 88 -9.82 9.04 -18.00
C ILE A 88 -9.95 10.49 -18.45
N GLU A 89 -10.90 10.74 -19.35
CA GLU A 89 -11.25 12.08 -19.81
C GLU A 89 -12.38 12.60 -18.93
N TYR A 90 -12.15 13.73 -18.26
CA TYR A 90 -13.15 14.36 -17.40
C TYR A 90 -13.23 15.86 -17.67
N GLU A 91 -14.44 16.38 -17.57
CA GLU A 91 -14.72 17.80 -17.74
C GLU A 91 -14.74 18.48 -16.38
N HIS A 92 -13.87 19.47 -16.19
CA HIS A 92 -13.85 20.34 -15.03
C HIS A 92 -14.33 21.73 -15.43
N ASN A 93 -15.48 22.15 -14.90
CA ASN A 93 -16.05 23.46 -15.17
C ASN A 93 -15.31 24.53 -14.34
N ILE A 94 -14.45 25.29 -15.00
CA ILE A 94 -13.80 26.47 -14.41
C ILE A 94 -14.86 27.58 -14.36
N LYS A 95 -15.43 27.87 -13.20
CA LYS A 95 -16.31 29.03 -13.04
C LYS A 95 -15.48 30.30 -13.30
N ALA A 96 -15.88 31.08 -14.30
CA ALA A 96 -15.38 32.42 -14.57
C ALA A 96 -15.92 33.43 -13.54
#